data_AF-A0A9D7RIW4-F1
#
_entry.id   AF-A0A9D7RIW4-F1
#
_cell.length_a   1.000
_cell.length_b   1.000
_cell.length_c   1.000
_cell.angle_alpha   90.00
_cell.angle_beta   90.00
_cell.angle_gamma   90.00
#
_symmetry.space_group_name_H-M   'P 1'
#
loop_
_entity.id
_entity.type
_entity.pdbx_description
1 polymer ?
#
loop_
_entity_poly.entity_id
_entity_poly.type
_entity_poly.pdbx_seq_one_letter_code
_entity_poly.pdbx_strand_id
1 'polypeptide(L)'
;MRSLSTLLLLTITSLGFGQDWALINPAYRYNYSDDGTDTISNQIRVMEVDTLGVDSVLYTLNRIAFMCDTCPASLGGLCDGCFMWVDQPQFLRGSALHTPGRWTLTDPDTLVLLVPPVLGQNWVADPTGTVTATVVALEEDIYLGELDSIATITTSAGDTLVLSRSFGLVRMVRSDGTIYAGIGVEGPELGELFPDITDWFNYQPGDVLEYLHFLNGPNNGGTYTLYFWKTKDIFEERIDGESGYTITSTRGHVSPGNPSWEALPPQTIIHTLENGIWNTPLNQFFEHIDLDLYPSRISELQNTGTYFIPRLMRDNDGLLILTTDSIDHPIGALNAISYPSQNISELWPLNGERELLRCKENIGIILQGHTSNFEFSYSSELIGAVIQGDTIGTLTPDEVYFNTLSVSTYSVQRSFRILNTLCDTELMVITDPDVQLEWTIIDLNGRRVSTGMLAHTFNQVEVGSLATGTYVFMASSAQGQWSQRFVVAR
;
A
#
# COMPACT_ATOMS: atom_id res chain seq x y z
N MET A 1 39.05 -37.18 -15.40
CA MET A 1 39.06 -35.72 -15.14
C MET A 1 38.64 -34.88 -16.34
N ARG A 2 38.91 -35.27 -17.61
CA ARG A 2 38.44 -34.52 -18.79
C ARG A 2 36.97 -34.76 -19.20
N SER A 3 36.32 -35.81 -18.69
CA SER A 3 34.90 -36.13 -18.97
C SER A 3 33.92 -35.51 -17.97
N LEU A 4 34.39 -35.06 -16.81
CA LEU A 4 33.54 -34.43 -15.79
C LEU A 4 33.32 -32.94 -16.11
N SER A 5 34.31 -32.28 -16.70
CA SER A 5 34.21 -30.87 -17.13
C SER A 5 33.27 -30.67 -18.31
N THR A 6 33.12 -31.66 -19.21
CA THR A 6 32.17 -31.60 -20.33
C THR A 6 30.73 -31.86 -19.89
N LEU A 7 30.52 -32.66 -18.84
CA LEU A 7 29.18 -32.90 -18.29
C LEU A 7 28.69 -31.71 -17.44
N LEU A 8 29.61 -31.00 -16.77
CA LEU A 8 29.29 -29.80 -16.00
C LEU A 8 29.05 -28.55 -16.88
N LEU A 9 29.61 -28.49 -18.09
CA LEU A 9 29.34 -27.41 -19.05
C LEU A 9 28.01 -27.57 -19.81
N LEU A 10 27.47 -28.79 -19.90
CA LEU A 10 26.19 -29.05 -20.56
C LEU A 10 24.96 -28.87 -19.64
N THR A 11 25.17 -28.74 -18.33
CA THR A 11 24.10 -28.47 -17.35
C THR A 11 23.91 -26.98 -17.06
N ILE A 12 24.74 -26.09 -17.61
CA ILE A 12 24.62 -24.63 -17.41
C ILE A 12 23.85 -23.94 -18.56
N THR A 13 23.61 -24.62 -19.69
CA THR A 13 22.95 -24.01 -20.86
C THR A 13 21.46 -24.34 -21.00
N SER A 14 20.79 -24.85 -19.96
CA SER A 14 19.39 -25.29 -20.06
C SER A 14 18.48 -24.87 -18.90
N LEU A 15 18.80 -23.77 -18.21
CA LEU A 15 17.85 -23.12 -17.28
C LEU A 15 17.14 -21.89 -17.88
N GLY A 16 17.36 -21.59 -19.16
CA GLY A 16 16.50 -20.68 -19.90
C GLY A 16 15.19 -21.36 -20.29
N PHE A 17 14.29 -21.59 -19.34
CA PHE A 17 12.89 -21.87 -19.65
C PHE A 17 12.21 -20.57 -20.09
N GLY A 18 12.59 -20.06 -21.26
CA GLY A 18 11.79 -19.03 -21.93
C GLY A 18 10.44 -19.64 -22.30
N GLN A 19 9.35 -18.89 -22.16
CA GLN A 19 8.00 -19.40 -22.44
C GLN A 19 7.71 -19.60 -23.96
N ASP A 20 8.73 -19.47 -24.81
CA ASP A 20 8.75 -19.67 -26.27
C ASP A 20 7.54 -19.05 -26.99
N TRP A 21 7.41 -17.73 -26.87
CA TRP A 21 6.30 -16.93 -27.40
C TRP A 21 4.92 -17.29 -26.85
N ALA A 22 4.81 -18.11 -25.80
CA ALA A 22 3.60 -18.14 -25.01
C ALA A 22 3.33 -16.71 -24.50
N LEU A 23 2.07 -16.30 -24.47
CA LEU A 23 1.73 -14.95 -24.01
C LEU A 23 1.80 -14.84 -22.49
N ILE A 24 1.43 -15.93 -21.80
CA ILE A 24 1.29 -16.01 -20.35
C ILE A 24 1.80 -17.39 -19.90
N ASN A 25 2.61 -17.40 -18.84
CA ASN A 25 2.99 -18.60 -18.12
C ASN A 25 2.13 -18.68 -16.84
N PRO A 26 1.39 -19.78 -16.61
CA PRO A 26 0.53 -19.90 -15.43
C PRO A 26 1.28 -19.92 -14.09
N ALA A 27 2.60 -20.14 -14.11
CA ALA A 27 3.43 -20.08 -12.91
C ALA A 27 3.91 -18.66 -12.57
N TYR A 28 3.69 -17.66 -13.43
CA TYR A 28 4.23 -16.31 -13.27
C TYR A 28 3.15 -15.29 -12.94
N ARG A 29 3.58 -14.19 -12.32
CA ARG A 29 2.77 -12.97 -12.16
C ARG A 29 3.51 -11.82 -12.85
N TYR A 30 2.83 -11.12 -13.74
CA TYR A 30 3.42 -10.10 -14.59
C TYR A 30 3.02 -8.72 -14.08
N ASN A 31 3.99 -7.91 -13.69
CA ASN A 31 3.80 -6.59 -13.10
C ASN A 31 3.95 -5.51 -14.18
N TYR A 32 2.96 -4.62 -14.25
CA TYR A 32 2.93 -3.52 -15.22
C TYR A 32 2.75 -2.17 -14.52
N SER A 33 3.30 -1.12 -15.14
CA SER A 33 3.06 0.29 -14.83
C SER A 33 2.28 0.96 -15.97
N ASP A 34 1.34 1.84 -15.60
CA ASP A 34 0.57 2.68 -16.52
C ASP A 34 0.97 4.16 -16.53
N ASP A 35 1.90 4.54 -15.66
CA ASP A 35 2.38 5.92 -15.50
C ASP A 35 3.84 6.11 -15.92
N GLY A 36 4.52 5.03 -16.33
CA GLY A 36 5.91 5.04 -16.74
C GLY A 36 6.91 5.12 -15.58
N THR A 37 6.44 4.88 -14.35
CA THR A 37 7.27 4.73 -13.15
C THR A 37 7.50 3.26 -12.82
N ASP A 38 8.29 3.00 -11.78
CA ASP A 38 8.49 1.66 -11.22
C ASP A 38 7.40 1.30 -10.19
N THR A 39 6.21 1.91 -10.30
CA THR A 39 5.05 1.61 -9.44
C THR A 39 4.15 0.61 -10.15
N ILE A 40 3.88 -0.51 -9.49
CA ILE A 40 3.03 -1.57 -10.05
C ILE A 40 1.57 -1.13 -9.96
N SER A 41 1.00 -0.74 -11.10
CA SER A 41 -0.41 -0.33 -11.24
C SER A 41 -1.31 -1.51 -11.59
N ASN A 42 -0.77 -2.54 -12.25
CA ASN A 42 -1.49 -3.72 -12.69
C ASN A 42 -0.63 -4.97 -12.52
N GLN A 43 -1.29 -6.08 -12.20
CA GLN A 43 -0.64 -7.40 -12.20
C GLN A 43 -1.53 -8.38 -12.95
N ILE A 44 -0.95 -9.09 -13.92
CA ILE A 44 -1.62 -10.17 -14.65
C ILE A 44 -1.14 -11.51 -14.11
N ARG A 45 -2.07 -12.37 -13.71
CA ARG A 45 -1.78 -13.76 -13.31
C ARG A 45 -2.92 -14.70 -13.70
N VAL A 46 -2.59 -15.97 -13.87
CA VAL A 46 -3.57 -17.02 -14.14
C VAL A 46 -4.20 -17.49 -12.83
N MET A 47 -5.53 -17.54 -12.80
CA MET A 47 -6.30 -18.02 -11.65
C MET A 47 -6.76 -19.47 -11.85
N GLU A 48 -7.08 -19.86 -13.08
CA GLU A 48 -7.57 -21.20 -13.42
C GLU A 48 -7.06 -21.62 -14.80
N VAL A 49 -6.85 -22.94 -14.96
CA VAL A 49 -6.38 -23.56 -16.20
C VAL A 49 -7.30 -24.71 -16.56
N ASP A 50 -7.97 -24.59 -17.70
CA ASP A 50 -8.87 -25.60 -18.24
C ASP A 50 -8.35 -26.17 -19.56
N THR A 51 -8.19 -27.49 -19.63
CA THR A 51 -7.89 -28.17 -20.90
C THR A 51 -9.19 -28.47 -21.64
N LEU A 52 -9.44 -27.76 -22.74
CA LEU A 52 -10.66 -27.89 -23.56
C LEU A 52 -10.55 -28.94 -24.67
N GLY A 53 -9.47 -29.72 -24.68
CA GLY A 53 -9.14 -30.72 -25.68
C GLY A 53 -7.69 -31.13 -25.58
N VAL A 54 -7.17 -31.78 -26.63
CA VAL A 54 -5.76 -32.24 -26.66
C VAL A 54 -4.80 -31.06 -26.78
N ASP A 55 -5.16 -30.03 -27.57
CA ASP A 55 -4.27 -28.92 -27.92
C ASP A 55 -4.84 -27.53 -27.55
N SER A 56 -5.89 -27.49 -26.73
CA SER A 56 -6.58 -26.25 -26.37
C SER A 56 -6.57 -26.05 -24.87
N VAL A 57 -6.03 -24.91 -24.42
CA VAL A 57 -5.98 -24.56 -23.00
C VAL A 57 -6.61 -23.18 -22.81
N LEU A 58 -7.60 -23.10 -21.94
CA LEU A 58 -8.21 -21.86 -21.50
C LEU A 58 -7.59 -21.43 -20.18
N TYR A 59 -7.12 -20.19 -20.13
CA TYR A 59 -6.60 -19.54 -18.94
C TYR A 59 -7.60 -18.47 -18.49
N THR A 60 -8.05 -18.56 -17.24
CA THR A 60 -8.83 -17.50 -16.59
C THR A 60 -7.87 -16.55 -15.89
N LEU A 61 -7.96 -15.25 -16.21
CA LEU A 61 -7.07 -14.23 -15.65
C LEU A 61 -7.71 -13.54 -14.43
N ASN A 62 -6.86 -12.97 -13.59
CA ASN A 62 -7.29 -12.25 -12.39
C ASN A 62 -8.08 -10.97 -12.72
N ARG A 63 -9.09 -10.71 -11.87
CA ARG A 63 -10.08 -9.64 -12.03
C ARG A 63 -9.80 -8.51 -11.06
N ILE A 64 -10.17 -7.29 -11.46
CA ILE A 64 -9.93 -6.10 -10.66
C ILE A 64 -11.23 -5.34 -10.44
N ALA A 65 -11.15 -4.34 -9.57
CA ALA A 65 -12.15 -3.29 -9.48
C ALA A 65 -11.57 -1.93 -9.91
N PHE A 66 -12.40 -1.09 -10.51
CA PHE A 66 -12.01 0.28 -10.86
C PHE A 66 -13.13 1.27 -10.53
N MET A 67 -12.74 2.52 -10.26
CA MET A 67 -13.66 3.57 -9.88
C MET A 67 -14.54 3.98 -11.06
N CYS A 68 -15.85 4.03 -10.84
CA CYS A 68 -16.79 4.63 -11.77
C CYS A 68 -17.03 6.10 -11.38
N ASP A 69 -16.15 6.99 -11.83
CA ASP A 69 -16.20 8.43 -11.57
C ASP A 69 -17.37 9.15 -12.28
N THR A 70 -18.00 8.50 -13.25
CA THR A 70 -19.13 9.02 -14.03
C THR A 70 -20.49 8.44 -13.61
N CYS A 71 -20.51 7.48 -12.68
CA CYS A 71 -21.75 6.86 -12.21
C CYS A 71 -22.57 7.84 -11.36
N PRO A 72 -23.85 8.12 -11.70
CA PRO A 72 -24.64 9.07 -10.94
C PRO A 72 -25.14 8.47 -9.61
N ALA A 73 -25.24 9.30 -8.57
CA ALA A 73 -25.78 8.95 -7.26
C ALA A 73 -27.19 8.33 -7.34
N SER A 74 -27.94 8.64 -8.39
CA SER A 74 -29.26 8.04 -8.67
C SER A 74 -29.25 6.52 -8.82
N LEU A 75 -28.09 5.90 -9.03
CA LEU A 75 -27.92 4.44 -9.03
C LEU A 75 -27.88 3.83 -7.61
N GLY A 76 -27.94 4.65 -6.56
CA GLY A 76 -27.99 4.20 -5.17
C GLY A 76 -26.75 4.48 -4.33
N GLY A 77 -25.76 5.20 -4.86
CA GLY A 77 -24.53 5.57 -4.16
C GLY A 77 -24.69 6.86 -3.37
N LEU A 78 -23.73 7.12 -2.48
CA LEU A 78 -23.72 8.32 -1.61
C LEU A 78 -23.46 9.62 -2.38
N CYS A 79 -22.79 9.54 -3.52
CA CYS A 79 -22.43 10.68 -4.36
C CYS A 79 -22.28 10.29 -5.83
N ASP A 80 -22.30 11.27 -6.74
CA ASP A 80 -21.88 11.04 -8.12
C ASP A 80 -20.40 10.64 -8.13
N GLY A 81 -20.06 9.54 -8.79
CA GLY A 81 -18.71 8.99 -8.82
C GLY A 81 -18.37 8.05 -7.66
N CYS A 82 -19.26 7.87 -6.67
CA CYS A 82 -19.04 7.01 -5.51
C CYS A 82 -19.37 5.53 -5.80
N PHE A 83 -18.83 4.96 -6.87
CA PHE A 83 -19.05 3.56 -7.23
C PHE A 83 -17.78 2.90 -7.76
N MET A 84 -17.78 1.57 -7.72
CA MET A 84 -16.71 0.73 -8.22
C MET A 84 -17.33 -0.33 -9.13
N TRP A 85 -16.80 -0.43 -10.34
CA TRP A 85 -17.03 -1.62 -11.15
C TRP A 85 -16.18 -2.76 -10.58
N VAL A 86 -16.81 -3.90 -10.32
CA VAL A 86 -16.18 -5.09 -9.76
C VAL A 86 -16.17 -6.23 -10.77
N ASP A 87 -15.34 -7.24 -10.52
CA ASP A 87 -15.16 -8.40 -11.41
C ASP A 87 -14.75 -8.02 -12.85
N GLN A 88 -13.99 -6.94 -12.96
CA GLN A 88 -13.65 -6.37 -14.26
C GLN A 88 -12.41 -7.01 -14.84
N PRO A 89 -12.39 -7.25 -16.16
CA PRO A 89 -11.18 -7.65 -16.86
C PRO A 89 -10.15 -6.52 -16.82
N GLN A 90 -8.87 -6.90 -16.86
CA GLN A 90 -7.77 -5.95 -16.98
C GLN A 90 -7.47 -5.61 -18.44
N PHE A 91 -6.39 -4.85 -18.69
CA PHE A 91 -5.99 -4.49 -20.05
C PHE A 91 -5.64 -5.70 -20.94
N LEU A 92 -5.25 -6.85 -20.37
CA LEU A 92 -5.06 -8.11 -21.09
C LEU A 92 -6.32 -8.96 -21.22
N ARG A 93 -7.48 -8.42 -20.81
CA ARG A 93 -8.80 -9.08 -20.83
C ARG A 93 -8.94 -10.11 -19.70
N GLY A 94 -10.09 -10.77 -19.63
CA GLY A 94 -10.46 -11.67 -18.54
C GLY A 94 -10.08 -13.14 -18.77
N SER A 95 -9.86 -13.54 -20.02
CA SER A 95 -9.49 -14.92 -20.34
C SER A 95 -8.63 -15.00 -21.61
N ALA A 96 -7.84 -16.06 -21.70
CA ALA A 96 -6.96 -16.33 -22.82
C ALA A 96 -7.09 -17.78 -23.28
N LEU A 97 -7.56 -18.01 -24.51
CA LEU A 97 -7.58 -19.34 -25.13
C LEU A 97 -6.30 -19.53 -25.96
N HIS A 98 -5.48 -20.49 -25.57
CA HIS A 98 -4.32 -20.93 -26.31
C HIS A 98 -4.67 -22.14 -27.18
N THR A 99 -4.30 -22.05 -28.45
CA THR A 99 -4.36 -23.12 -29.45
C THR A 99 -3.05 -23.10 -30.27
N PRO A 100 -2.70 -24.16 -31.02
CA PRO A 100 -1.44 -24.17 -31.75
C PRO A 100 -1.27 -22.95 -32.65
N GLY A 101 -0.26 -22.15 -32.32
CA GLY A 101 0.14 -20.95 -33.05
C GLY A 101 -0.73 -19.71 -32.83
N ARG A 102 -1.63 -19.72 -31.84
CA ARG A 102 -2.62 -18.66 -31.64
C ARG A 102 -3.05 -18.49 -30.19
N TRP A 103 -3.06 -17.24 -29.75
CA TRP A 103 -3.75 -16.80 -28.54
C TRP A 103 -5.00 -16.01 -28.91
N THR A 104 -6.12 -16.33 -28.25
CA THR A 104 -7.37 -15.59 -28.37
C THR A 104 -7.74 -15.06 -26.99
N LEU A 105 -7.51 -13.77 -26.78
CA LEU A 105 -7.89 -13.06 -25.57
C LEU A 105 -9.36 -12.67 -25.66
N THR A 106 -10.14 -12.90 -24.61
CA THR A 106 -11.57 -12.65 -24.54
C THR A 106 -11.97 -11.98 -23.23
N ASP A 107 -13.17 -11.39 -23.21
CA ASP A 107 -13.79 -10.72 -22.07
C ASP A 107 -13.14 -9.36 -21.71
N PRO A 108 -13.70 -8.22 -22.17
CA PRO A 108 -15.07 -8.06 -22.68
C PRO A 108 -15.20 -8.25 -24.20
N ASP A 109 -14.16 -7.89 -24.94
CA ASP A 109 -14.06 -8.01 -26.40
C ASP A 109 -13.05 -9.10 -26.78
N THR A 110 -12.79 -9.36 -28.08
CA THR A 110 -11.81 -10.37 -28.51
C THR A 110 -10.60 -9.79 -29.23
N LEU A 111 -9.39 -10.22 -28.84
CA LEU A 111 -8.12 -9.94 -29.54
C LEU A 111 -7.38 -11.24 -29.85
N VAL A 112 -7.01 -11.41 -31.10
CA VAL A 112 -6.26 -12.55 -31.60
C VAL A 112 -4.80 -12.17 -31.82
N LEU A 113 -3.89 -12.94 -31.25
CA LEU A 113 -2.44 -12.84 -31.47
C LEU A 113 -1.93 -14.15 -32.06
N LEU A 114 -1.05 -14.04 -33.07
CA LEU A 114 -0.40 -15.20 -33.68
C LEU A 114 1.02 -15.36 -33.12
N VAL A 115 1.37 -16.59 -32.78
CA VAL A 115 2.67 -16.95 -32.21
C VAL A 115 3.23 -18.20 -32.93
N PRO A 116 4.54 -18.34 -33.13
CA PRO A 116 5.53 -17.26 -33.02
C PRO A 116 5.26 -16.15 -34.06
N PRO A 117 5.58 -14.89 -33.75
CA PRO A 117 5.38 -13.78 -34.67
C PRO A 117 6.33 -13.89 -35.87
N VAL A 118 5.81 -13.64 -37.07
CA VAL A 118 6.60 -13.59 -38.31
C VAL A 118 6.58 -12.17 -38.87
N LEU A 119 7.74 -11.58 -39.14
CA LEU A 119 7.84 -10.21 -39.66
C LEU A 119 7.00 -10.03 -40.94
N GLY A 120 6.17 -8.98 -40.98
CA GLY A 120 5.26 -8.67 -42.09
C GLY A 120 4.00 -9.53 -42.13
N GLN A 121 3.84 -10.51 -41.23
CA GLN A 121 2.59 -11.27 -41.10
C GLN A 121 1.45 -10.34 -40.70
N ASN A 122 0.34 -10.46 -41.42
CA ASN A 122 -0.89 -9.70 -41.18
C ASN A 122 -2.05 -10.67 -41.00
N TRP A 123 -2.93 -10.41 -40.04
CA TRP A 123 -4.12 -11.22 -39.78
C TRP A 123 -5.26 -10.35 -39.27
N VAL A 124 -6.46 -10.92 -39.24
CA VAL A 124 -7.62 -10.31 -38.62
C VAL A 124 -7.53 -10.52 -37.11
N ALA A 125 -7.39 -9.42 -36.36
CA ALA A 125 -7.16 -9.43 -34.92
C ALA A 125 -8.47 -9.56 -34.12
N ASP A 126 -9.62 -9.33 -34.74
CA ASP A 126 -10.92 -9.36 -34.08
C ASP A 126 -11.95 -10.25 -34.82
N PRO A 127 -13.01 -10.73 -34.15
CA PRO A 127 -14.00 -11.61 -34.80
C PRO A 127 -14.87 -10.90 -35.85
N THR A 128 -14.99 -9.56 -35.80
CA THR A 128 -15.86 -8.80 -36.71
C THR A 128 -15.19 -8.50 -38.04
N GLY A 129 -13.87 -8.72 -38.16
CA GLY A 129 -13.13 -8.47 -39.39
C GLY A 129 -12.73 -7.02 -39.59
N THR A 130 -12.86 -6.18 -38.57
CA THR A 130 -12.67 -4.72 -38.66
C THR A 130 -11.27 -4.28 -38.25
N VAL A 131 -10.58 -5.06 -37.42
CA VAL A 131 -9.24 -4.77 -36.93
C VAL A 131 -8.26 -5.79 -37.48
N THR A 132 -7.24 -5.31 -38.18
CA THR A 132 -6.12 -6.12 -38.64
C THR A 132 -4.89 -5.85 -37.79
N ALA A 133 -4.10 -6.87 -37.49
CA ALA A 133 -2.83 -6.75 -36.77
C ALA A 133 -1.68 -7.18 -37.69
N THR A 134 -0.57 -6.45 -37.62
CA THR A 134 0.63 -6.71 -38.43
C THR A 134 1.88 -6.72 -37.56
N VAL A 135 2.75 -7.72 -37.74
CA VAL A 135 4.10 -7.70 -37.14
C VAL A 135 4.96 -6.71 -37.93
N VAL A 136 5.30 -5.58 -37.32
CA VAL A 136 6.07 -4.50 -37.96
C VAL A 136 7.56 -4.55 -37.64
N ALA A 137 7.94 -5.18 -36.53
CA ALA A 137 9.34 -5.40 -36.16
C ALA A 137 9.51 -6.77 -35.48
N LEU A 138 10.69 -7.35 -35.68
CA LEU A 138 11.16 -8.55 -35.00
C LEU A 138 12.67 -8.39 -34.84
N GLU A 139 13.13 -8.17 -33.62
CA GLU A 139 14.50 -7.79 -33.29
C GLU A 139 15.00 -8.49 -32.02
N GLU A 140 16.30 -8.40 -31.75
CA GLU A 140 16.88 -8.80 -30.47
C GLU A 140 17.05 -7.55 -29.61
N ASP A 141 16.57 -7.59 -28.38
CA ASP A 141 16.70 -6.49 -27.43
C ASP A 141 16.84 -7.03 -26.00
N ILE A 142 17.28 -6.17 -25.08
CA ILE A 142 17.37 -6.50 -23.66
C ILE A 142 16.05 -6.16 -22.98
N TYR A 143 15.44 -7.15 -22.35
CA TYR A 143 14.25 -6.97 -21.51
C TYR A 143 14.48 -7.60 -20.14
N LEU A 144 14.23 -6.82 -19.07
CA LEU A 144 14.50 -7.20 -17.68
C LEU A 144 15.92 -7.74 -17.44
N GLY A 145 16.90 -7.17 -18.14
CA GLY A 145 18.32 -7.54 -18.01
C GLY A 145 18.75 -8.74 -18.87
N GLU A 146 17.82 -9.42 -19.54
CA GLU A 146 18.09 -10.58 -20.38
C GLU A 146 17.97 -10.24 -21.86
N LEU A 147 18.91 -10.74 -22.68
CA LEU A 147 18.82 -10.62 -24.14
C LEU A 147 17.70 -11.56 -24.65
N ASP A 148 16.73 -11.01 -25.36
CA ASP A 148 15.58 -11.75 -25.84
C ASP A 148 15.18 -11.35 -27.27
N SER A 149 14.33 -12.19 -27.90
CA SER A 149 13.69 -11.84 -29.17
C SER A 149 12.39 -11.08 -28.91
N ILE A 150 12.29 -9.87 -29.45
CA ILE A 150 11.17 -8.96 -29.27
C ILE A 150 10.44 -8.73 -30.60
N ALA A 151 9.12 -8.84 -30.59
CA ALA A 151 8.26 -8.56 -31.73
C ALA A 151 7.34 -7.36 -31.44
N THR A 152 7.26 -6.42 -32.37
CA THR A 152 6.29 -5.32 -32.32
C THR A 152 5.16 -5.59 -33.29
N ILE A 153 3.93 -5.55 -32.77
CA ILE A 153 2.67 -5.76 -33.49
C ILE A 153 1.88 -4.46 -33.41
N THR A 154 1.38 -3.97 -34.55
CA THR A 154 0.47 -2.82 -34.58
C THR A 154 -0.90 -3.24 -35.11
N THR A 155 -1.97 -2.69 -34.55
CA THR A 155 -3.33 -2.90 -35.03
C THR A 155 -3.80 -1.74 -35.91
N SER A 156 -4.75 -1.98 -36.82
CA SER A 156 -5.39 -0.92 -37.61
C SER A 156 -6.26 0.01 -36.75
N ALA A 157 -6.55 -0.37 -35.49
CA ALA A 157 -7.19 0.48 -34.50
C ALA A 157 -6.21 1.49 -33.85
N GLY A 158 -4.89 1.34 -34.08
CA GLY A 158 -3.86 2.23 -33.55
C GLY A 158 -3.17 1.70 -32.28
N ASP A 159 -3.48 0.49 -31.84
CA ASP A 159 -2.78 -0.11 -30.70
C ASP A 159 -1.41 -0.66 -31.12
N THR A 160 -0.45 -0.63 -30.20
CA THR A 160 0.87 -1.25 -30.37
C THR A 160 1.10 -2.26 -29.24
N LEU A 161 1.42 -3.49 -29.59
CA LEU A 161 1.79 -4.54 -28.65
C LEU A 161 3.24 -4.94 -28.90
N VAL A 162 3.98 -5.12 -27.82
CA VAL A 162 5.37 -5.60 -27.87
C VAL A 162 5.39 -6.93 -27.12
N LEU A 163 5.84 -7.98 -27.79
CA LEU A 163 5.94 -9.32 -27.26
C LEU A 163 7.41 -9.73 -27.12
N SER A 164 7.73 -10.35 -26.01
CA SER A 164 8.96 -11.05 -25.71
C SER A 164 8.76 -12.54 -25.92
N ARG A 165 9.76 -13.20 -26.51
CA ARG A 165 9.77 -14.65 -26.64
C ARG A 165 9.81 -15.32 -25.27
N SER A 166 10.54 -14.76 -24.32
CA SER A 166 10.78 -15.38 -23.02
C SER A 166 9.77 -15.00 -21.95
N PHE A 167 9.12 -13.83 -22.07
CA PHE A 167 8.27 -13.22 -21.04
C PHE A 167 6.87 -12.82 -21.54
N GLY A 168 6.52 -13.03 -22.81
CA GLY A 168 5.17 -12.78 -23.30
C GLY A 168 4.91 -11.30 -23.57
N LEU A 169 3.77 -10.74 -23.13
CA LEU A 169 3.47 -9.32 -23.39
C LEU A 169 4.36 -8.41 -22.53
N VAL A 170 5.20 -7.59 -23.16
CA VAL A 170 6.09 -6.66 -22.43
C VAL A 170 5.57 -5.23 -22.45
N ARG A 171 4.80 -4.85 -23.46
CA ARG A 171 4.26 -3.50 -23.54
C ARG A 171 2.99 -3.47 -24.38
N MET A 172 2.00 -2.71 -23.94
CA MET A 172 0.83 -2.37 -24.72
C MET A 172 0.62 -0.87 -24.70
N VAL A 173 0.48 -0.26 -25.88
CA VAL A 173 0.04 1.12 -26.04
C VAL A 173 -1.32 1.07 -26.71
N ARG A 174 -2.32 1.64 -26.06
CA ARG A 174 -3.67 1.77 -26.60
C ARG A 174 -3.75 2.98 -27.52
N SER A 175 -4.69 2.95 -28.45
CA SER A 175 -4.96 4.04 -29.38
C SER A 175 -5.28 5.40 -28.72
N ASP A 176 -5.74 5.39 -27.46
CA ASP A 176 -5.98 6.60 -26.64
C ASP A 176 -4.71 7.15 -25.97
N GLY A 177 -3.57 6.47 -26.12
CA GLY A 177 -2.28 6.83 -25.53
C GLY A 177 -2.00 6.17 -24.18
N THR A 178 -2.93 5.40 -23.61
CA THR A 178 -2.69 4.63 -22.38
C THR A 178 -1.57 3.61 -22.62
N ILE A 179 -0.62 3.52 -21.70
CA ILE A 179 0.52 2.62 -21.78
C ILE A 179 0.38 1.60 -20.66
N TYR A 180 0.73 0.34 -20.93
CA TYR A 180 0.98 -0.68 -19.93
C TYR A 180 2.37 -1.24 -20.24
N ALA A 181 3.36 -0.89 -19.43
CA ALA A 181 4.73 -1.35 -19.58
C ALA A 181 5.02 -2.43 -18.55
N GLY A 182 5.46 -3.60 -19.00
CA GLY A 182 5.91 -4.68 -18.15
C GLY A 182 7.22 -4.27 -17.47
N ILE A 183 7.18 -4.19 -16.15
CA ILE A 183 8.30 -3.73 -15.31
C ILE A 183 8.88 -4.85 -14.44
N GLY A 184 8.17 -5.98 -14.30
CA GLY A 184 8.70 -7.16 -13.63
C GLY A 184 7.87 -8.42 -13.80
N VAL A 185 8.47 -9.55 -13.42
CA VAL A 185 7.88 -10.89 -13.51
C VAL A 185 8.27 -11.70 -12.26
N GLU A 186 7.29 -12.04 -11.44
CA GLU A 186 7.42 -12.97 -10.31
C GLU A 186 7.37 -14.41 -10.84
N GLY A 187 8.22 -15.29 -10.29
CA GLY A 187 8.50 -16.62 -10.81
C GLY A 187 9.98 -16.79 -11.18
N PRO A 188 10.51 -16.02 -12.15
CA PRO A 188 11.95 -15.88 -12.37
C PRO A 188 12.59 -14.80 -11.48
N GLU A 189 11.79 -14.01 -10.75
CA GLU A 189 12.24 -12.93 -9.86
C GLU A 189 13.05 -11.84 -10.58
N LEU A 190 12.47 -11.26 -11.65
CA LEU A 190 13.12 -10.25 -12.48
C LEU A 190 12.33 -8.93 -12.51
N GLY A 191 13.03 -7.80 -12.45
CA GLY A 191 12.43 -6.46 -12.49
C GLY A 191 11.76 -6.05 -11.19
N GLU A 192 10.73 -5.22 -11.29
CA GLU A 192 9.91 -4.77 -10.16
C GLU A 192 8.95 -5.86 -9.70
N LEU A 193 9.15 -6.34 -8.47
CA LEU A 193 8.34 -7.38 -7.84
C LEU A 193 7.28 -6.74 -6.95
N PHE A 194 6.12 -7.39 -6.83
CA PHE A 194 5.14 -6.93 -5.85
C PHE A 194 5.72 -7.16 -4.43
N PRO A 195 5.69 -6.15 -3.55
CA PRO A 195 6.32 -6.26 -2.23
C PRO A 195 5.78 -7.44 -1.43
N ASP A 196 6.68 -8.20 -0.82
CA ASP A 196 6.31 -9.20 0.16
C ASP A 196 5.92 -8.52 1.48
N ILE A 197 5.17 -9.22 2.32
CA ILE A 197 4.78 -8.71 3.64
C ILE A 197 6.00 -8.35 4.51
N THR A 198 7.13 -9.01 4.28
CA THR A 198 8.39 -8.74 4.96
C THR A 198 8.99 -7.39 4.55
N ASP A 199 8.72 -6.87 3.36
CA ASP A 199 9.17 -5.53 2.94
C ASP A 199 8.53 -4.41 3.77
N TRP A 200 7.40 -4.69 4.43
CA TRP A 200 6.69 -3.76 5.31
C TRP A 200 6.97 -4.07 6.78
N PHE A 201 6.94 -5.35 7.15
CA PHE A 201 6.96 -5.80 8.54
C PHE A 201 8.19 -6.67 8.81
N ASN A 202 9.40 -6.12 8.75
CA ASN A 202 10.63 -6.82 9.11
C ASN A 202 11.21 -6.35 10.45
N TYR A 203 10.38 -6.36 11.49
CA TYR A 203 10.79 -5.87 12.81
C TYR A 203 11.89 -6.72 13.44
N GLN A 204 12.83 -6.04 14.08
CA GLN A 204 13.95 -6.65 14.81
C GLN A 204 13.82 -6.39 16.32
N PRO A 205 14.40 -7.26 17.16
CA PRO A 205 14.64 -6.94 18.56
C PRO A 205 15.29 -5.55 18.73
N GLY A 206 14.68 -4.72 19.56
CA GLY A 206 15.11 -3.33 19.81
C GLY A 206 14.37 -2.29 18.96
N ASP A 207 13.61 -2.70 17.95
CA ASP A 207 12.71 -1.78 17.24
C ASP A 207 11.62 -1.27 18.19
N VAL A 208 11.18 -0.04 17.92
CA VAL A 208 10.22 0.68 18.74
C VAL A 208 9.17 1.33 17.84
N LEU A 209 7.90 1.17 18.18
CA LEU A 209 6.78 1.85 17.52
C LEU A 209 5.95 2.61 18.55
N GLU A 210 5.63 3.87 18.27
CA GLU A 210 4.74 4.71 19.07
C GLU A 210 3.54 5.15 18.23
N TYR A 211 2.34 4.79 18.70
CA TYR A 211 1.08 5.13 18.03
C TYR A 211 0.25 6.09 18.87
N LEU A 212 -0.44 6.99 18.18
CA LEU A 212 -1.55 7.77 18.72
C LEU A 212 -2.86 7.16 18.22
N HIS A 213 -3.72 6.81 19.15
CA HIS A 213 -5.02 6.23 18.88
C HIS A 213 -6.13 7.25 19.14
N PHE A 214 -7.15 7.19 18.33
CA PHE A 214 -8.38 7.96 18.46
C PHE A 214 -9.55 6.99 18.43
N LEU A 215 -10.51 7.20 19.32
CA LEU A 215 -11.80 6.55 19.29
C LEU A 215 -12.86 7.62 19.47
N ASN A 216 -13.74 7.76 18.51
CA ASN A 216 -14.90 8.63 18.57
C ASN A 216 -16.14 7.74 18.59
N GLY A 217 -17.00 7.87 19.59
CA GLY A 217 -18.23 7.10 19.64
C GLY A 217 -19.23 7.61 20.66
N PRO A 218 -20.49 7.15 20.60
CA PRO A 218 -21.50 7.47 21.59
C PRO A 218 -21.12 6.86 22.95
N ASN A 219 -21.04 7.68 23.99
CA ASN A 219 -20.94 7.20 25.37
C ASN A 219 -22.29 6.65 25.87
N ASN A 220 -22.29 5.97 27.02
CA ASN A 220 -23.47 5.41 27.73
C ASN A 220 -24.59 6.43 28.09
N GLY A 221 -24.54 7.66 27.56
CA GLY A 221 -25.57 8.69 27.67
C GLY A 221 -25.93 9.38 26.34
N GLY A 222 -25.48 8.86 25.18
CA GLY A 222 -25.81 9.39 23.85
C GLY A 222 -25.01 10.62 23.40
N THR A 223 -24.05 11.09 24.20
CA THR A 223 -23.09 12.13 23.79
C THR A 223 -21.88 11.50 23.09
N TYR A 224 -21.55 11.98 21.89
CA TYR A 224 -20.31 11.65 21.20
C TYR A 224 -19.12 12.13 22.02
N THR A 225 -18.19 11.24 22.31
CA THR A 225 -16.97 11.54 23.06
C THR A 225 -15.77 11.06 22.27
N LEU A 226 -14.77 11.93 22.19
CA LEU A 226 -13.47 11.62 21.61
C LEU A 226 -12.55 11.15 22.73
N TYR A 227 -12.11 9.91 22.62
CA TYR A 227 -11.03 9.34 23.41
C TYR A 227 -9.76 9.31 22.58
N PHE A 228 -8.64 9.56 23.24
CA PHE A 228 -7.33 9.32 22.66
C PHE A 228 -6.42 8.69 23.70
N TRP A 229 -5.53 7.86 23.21
CA TRP A 229 -4.47 7.27 24.00
C TRP A 229 -3.27 7.01 23.12
N LYS A 230 -2.14 6.76 23.74
CA LYS A 230 -0.92 6.40 23.05
C LYS A 230 -0.48 5.02 23.48
N THR A 231 0.12 4.29 22.56
CA THR A 231 0.84 3.05 22.88
C THR A 231 2.27 3.16 22.43
N LYS A 232 3.14 2.39 23.09
CA LYS A 232 4.52 2.21 22.69
C LYS A 232 4.87 0.73 22.77
N ASP A 233 5.23 0.15 21.64
CA ASP A 233 5.75 -1.20 21.53
C ASP A 233 7.28 -1.17 21.48
N ILE A 234 7.91 -1.98 22.33
CA ILE A 234 9.35 -2.27 22.26
C ILE A 234 9.47 -3.75 21.91
N PHE A 235 10.03 -4.07 20.75
CA PHE A 235 10.21 -5.45 20.30
C PHE A 235 11.43 -6.08 21.00
N GLU A 236 11.27 -7.32 21.47
CA GLU A 236 12.23 -7.96 22.38
C GLU A 236 12.81 -9.26 21.81
N GLU A 237 11.96 -10.26 21.57
CA GLU A 237 12.40 -11.59 21.14
C GLU A 237 11.75 -11.94 19.81
N ARG A 238 12.58 -12.30 18.82
CA ARG A 238 12.16 -12.76 17.50
C ARG A 238 12.56 -14.22 17.31
N ILE A 239 11.63 -15.00 16.78
CA ILE A 239 11.81 -16.40 16.42
C ILE A 239 11.40 -16.55 14.95
N ASP A 240 12.38 -16.74 14.08
CA ASP A 240 12.17 -17.02 12.67
C ASP A 240 11.82 -18.49 12.42
N GLY A 241 10.86 -18.71 11.52
CA GLY A 241 10.44 -20.01 11.01
C GLY A 241 10.57 -20.07 9.48
N GLU A 242 10.14 -21.18 8.88
CA GLU A 242 10.21 -21.36 7.42
C GLU A 242 9.23 -20.45 6.65
N SER A 243 8.09 -20.12 7.25
CA SER A 243 7.00 -19.35 6.63
C SER A 243 6.86 -17.91 7.13
N GLY A 244 7.80 -17.43 7.95
CA GLY A 244 7.75 -16.11 8.56
C GLY A 244 8.42 -16.07 9.94
N TYR A 245 7.91 -15.25 10.85
CA TYR A 245 8.48 -15.10 12.19
C TYR A 245 7.43 -14.76 13.24
N THR A 246 7.70 -15.11 14.50
CA THR A 246 6.99 -14.56 15.65
C THR A 246 7.90 -13.56 16.35
N ILE A 247 7.39 -12.38 16.70
CA ILE A 247 8.11 -11.40 17.50
C ILE A 247 7.27 -10.96 18.70
N THR A 248 7.90 -10.93 19.88
CA THR A 248 7.27 -10.47 21.11
C THR A 248 7.62 -9.01 21.34
N SER A 249 6.64 -8.19 21.73
CA SER A 249 6.87 -6.82 22.21
C SER A 249 6.30 -6.62 23.61
N THR A 250 6.91 -5.70 24.36
CA THR A 250 6.29 -5.13 25.55
C THR A 250 5.60 -3.83 25.17
N ARG A 251 4.28 -3.77 25.36
CA ARG A 251 3.42 -2.62 25.06
C ARG A 251 3.13 -1.82 26.31
N GLY A 252 3.52 -0.55 26.29
CA GLY A 252 3.12 0.44 27.28
C GLY A 252 2.00 1.33 26.76
N HIS A 253 1.27 1.98 27.66
CA HIS A 253 0.05 2.71 27.34
C HIS A 253 -0.08 3.99 28.18
N VAL A 254 -0.59 5.06 27.56
CA VAL A 254 -1.01 6.29 28.26
C VAL A 254 -2.31 6.80 27.67
N SER A 255 -3.33 7.00 28.52
CA SER A 255 -4.62 7.62 28.12
C SER A 255 -4.87 8.89 28.94
N PRO A 256 -4.60 10.09 28.41
CA PRO A 256 -4.81 11.31 29.17
C PRO A 256 -6.29 11.55 29.49
N GLY A 257 -6.64 11.71 30.76
CA GLY A 257 -7.98 12.13 31.19
C GLY A 257 -8.96 10.99 31.47
N ASN A 258 -8.51 9.74 31.48
CA ASN A 258 -9.32 8.60 31.90
C ASN A 258 -8.59 7.73 32.95
N PRO A 259 -8.82 7.97 34.26
CA PRO A 259 -8.11 7.28 35.35
C PRO A 259 -8.21 5.75 35.32
N SER A 260 -9.26 5.20 34.69
CA SER A 260 -9.46 3.75 34.59
C SER A 260 -8.61 3.08 33.51
N TRP A 261 -8.15 3.86 32.52
CA TRP A 261 -7.30 3.38 31.42
C TRP A 261 -5.85 3.79 31.67
N GLU A 262 -5.61 4.88 32.40
CA GLU A 262 -4.28 5.37 32.83
C GLU A 262 -3.46 4.35 33.65
N ALA A 263 -4.08 3.29 34.19
CA ALA A 263 -3.46 2.33 35.09
C ALA A 263 -3.27 0.92 34.49
N LEU A 264 -3.39 0.75 33.17
CA LEU A 264 -3.13 -0.56 32.56
C LEU A 264 -1.63 -0.90 32.69
N PRO A 265 -1.28 -2.09 33.26
CA PRO A 265 0.10 -2.52 33.31
C PRO A 265 0.63 -2.77 31.89
N PRO A 266 1.96 -2.70 31.69
CA PRO A 266 2.58 -3.13 30.45
C PRO A 266 2.11 -4.52 30.05
N GLN A 267 1.83 -4.70 28.75
CA GLN A 267 1.30 -5.94 28.21
C GLN A 267 2.36 -6.60 27.34
N THR A 268 2.51 -7.92 27.45
CA THR A 268 3.27 -8.69 26.48
C THR A 268 2.37 -8.95 25.28
N ILE A 269 2.81 -8.54 24.11
CA ILE A 269 2.12 -8.70 22.84
C ILE A 269 2.94 -9.63 21.96
N ILE A 270 2.26 -10.58 21.32
CA ILE A 270 2.88 -11.48 20.34
C ILE A 270 2.37 -11.05 18.98
N HIS A 271 3.29 -10.74 18.08
CA HIS A 271 3.01 -10.50 16.68
C HIS A 271 3.54 -11.67 15.87
N THR A 272 2.79 -12.07 14.85
CA THR A 272 3.14 -13.23 14.03
C THR A 272 3.00 -12.86 12.57
N LEU A 273 4.08 -13.06 11.83
CA LEU A 273 4.09 -13.10 10.39
C LEU A 273 4.14 -14.57 9.99
N GLU A 274 3.11 -15.07 9.33
CA GLU A 274 3.06 -16.45 8.88
C GLU A 274 2.35 -16.54 7.53
N ASN A 275 2.99 -17.18 6.54
CA ASN A 275 2.42 -17.41 5.21
C ASN A 275 1.91 -16.13 4.52
N GLY A 276 2.65 -15.03 4.61
CA GLY A 276 2.25 -13.77 3.96
C GLY A 276 1.16 -13.00 4.71
N ILE A 277 0.85 -13.38 5.95
CA ILE A 277 -0.18 -12.74 6.78
C ILE A 277 0.48 -12.14 8.03
N TRP A 278 0.26 -10.84 8.26
CA TRP A 278 0.69 -10.15 9.47
C TRP A 278 -0.46 -10.10 10.47
N ASN A 279 -0.23 -10.72 11.63
CA ASN A 279 -1.15 -10.79 12.75
C ASN A 279 -0.64 -9.90 13.88
N THR A 280 -1.41 -8.86 14.20
CA THR A 280 -1.11 -7.97 15.32
C THR A 280 -2.36 -7.68 16.12
N PRO A 281 -2.33 -7.86 17.46
CA PRO A 281 -3.47 -7.54 18.31
C PRO A 281 -3.55 -6.02 18.58
N LEU A 282 -3.13 -5.19 17.62
CA LEU A 282 -3.29 -3.74 17.70
C LEU A 282 -4.78 -3.35 17.70
N ASN A 283 -5.65 -4.10 17.02
CA ASN A 283 -7.08 -3.82 16.96
C ASN A 283 -7.93 -5.02 16.49
N GLN A 284 -9.19 -5.09 16.93
CA GLN A 284 -10.19 -6.09 16.56
C GLN A 284 -10.72 -5.94 15.11
N PHE A 285 -10.52 -4.77 14.50
CA PHE A 285 -10.97 -4.50 13.12
C PHE A 285 -9.96 -4.92 12.03
N PHE A 286 -8.68 -5.05 12.40
CA PHE A 286 -7.59 -5.44 11.50
C PHE A 286 -6.77 -6.55 12.15
N GLU A 287 -7.41 -7.67 12.47
CA GLU A 287 -6.73 -8.81 13.11
C GLU A 287 -5.71 -9.45 12.14
N HIS A 288 -5.94 -9.32 10.83
CA HIS A 288 -5.15 -9.94 9.76
C HIS A 288 -4.94 -8.97 8.60
N ILE A 289 -3.68 -8.80 8.18
CA ILE A 289 -3.34 -8.16 6.90
C ILE A 289 -2.77 -9.25 5.99
N ASP A 290 -3.55 -9.69 5.02
CA ASP A 290 -3.10 -10.53 3.91
C ASP A 290 -2.49 -9.62 2.85
N LEU A 291 -1.21 -9.81 2.52
CA LEU A 291 -0.54 -9.09 1.43
C LEU A 291 -0.31 -9.96 0.18
N ASP A 292 -0.92 -11.15 0.04
CA ASP A 292 -1.14 -11.79 -1.27
C ASP A 292 -2.27 -11.08 -2.06
N LEU A 293 -2.17 -9.76 -2.02
CA LEU A 293 -2.96 -8.78 -2.73
C LEU A 293 -2.24 -8.47 -4.04
N TYR A 294 -3.00 -8.04 -5.03
CA TYR A 294 -2.46 -7.41 -6.23
C TYR A 294 -3.22 -6.11 -6.46
N PRO A 295 -2.67 -5.15 -7.22
CA PRO A 295 -3.30 -3.86 -7.41
C PRO A 295 -4.75 -4.01 -7.85
N SER A 296 -5.64 -3.26 -7.21
CA SER A 296 -7.07 -3.23 -7.54
C SER A 296 -7.83 -4.55 -7.29
N ARG A 297 -7.25 -5.53 -6.58
CA ARG A 297 -7.94 -6.75 -6.13
C ARG A 297 -9.02 -6.41 -5.10
N ILE A 298 -10.23 -6.92 -5.30
CA ILE A 298 -11.24 -6.90 -4.22
C ILE A 298 -10.88 -7.96 -3.20
N SER A 299 -10.70 -7.54 -1.96
CA SER A 299 -10.39 -8.41 -0.83
C SER A 299 -11.36 -8.16 0.29
N GLU A 300 -11.74 -9.21 0.99
CA GLU A 300 -12.68 -9.13 2.11
C GLU A 300 -11.89 -9.14 3.42
N LEU A 301 -12.16 -8.20 4.31
CA LEU A 301 -11.72 -8.31 5.70
C LEU A 301 -12.56 -9.40 6.37
N GLN A 302 -11.91 -10.44 6.88
CA GLN A 302 -12.60 -11.53 7.54
C GLN A 302 -13.47 -11.00 8.70
N ASN A 303 -14.67 -11.57 8.84
CA ASN A 303 -15.63 -11.33 9.92
C ASN A 303 -16.33 -9.95 9.97
N THR A 304 -16.08 -9.04 9.03
CA THR A 304 -16.80 -7.75 8.95
C THR A 304 -17.74 -7.64 7.74
N GLY A 305 -17.50 -8.43 6.69
CA GLY A 305 -18.22 -8.30 5.41
C GLY A 305 -17.84 -7.02 4.65
N THR A 306 -16.76 -6.36 5.07
CA THR A 306 -16.23 -5.14 4.46
C THR A 306 -15.18 -5.52 3.42
N TYR A 307 -15.32 -4.94 2.23
CA TYR A 307 -14.40 -5.17 1.13
C TYR A 307 -13.43 -4.00 1.00
N PHE A 308 -12.18 -4.29 0.63
CA PHE A 308 -11.15 -3.30 0.42
C PHE A 308 -10.36 -3.56 -0.86
N ILE A 309 -9.72 -2.50 -1.34
CA ILE A 309 -8.97 -2.50 -2.59
C ILE A 309 -7.60 -1.88 -2.37
N PRO A 310 -6.52 -2.67 -2.52
CA PRO A 310 -5.16 -2.21 -2.33
C PRO A 310 -4.68 -1.41 -3.53
N ARG A 311 -3.94 -0.36 -3.23
CA ARG A 311 -3.20 0.45 -4.20
C ARG A 311 -1.79 0.66 -3.70
N LEU A 312 -0.83 0.58 -4.62
CA LEU A 312 0.54 0.96 -4.39
C LEU A 312 0.77 2.37 -4.91
N MET A 313 1.54 3.13 -4.15
CA MET A 313 2.03 4.45 -4.50
C MET A 313 3.47 4.56 -4.02
N ARG A 314 4.23 5.53 -4.54
CA ARG A 314 5.51 5.94 -3.94
C ARG A 314 5.37 7.30 -3.29
N ASP A 315 6.07 7.50 -2.19
CA ASP A 315 6.21 8.82 -1.59
C ASP A 315 7.35 9.63 -2.21
N ASN A 316 7.60 10.83 -1.67
CA ASN A 316 8.66 11.72 -2.17
C ASN A 316 10.08 11.16 -1.97
N ASP A 317 10.25 10.19 -1.05
CA ASP A 317 11.52 9.51 -0.78
C ASP A 317 11.68 8.25 -1.66
N GLY A 318 10.68 7.93 -2.49
CA GLY A 318 10.64 6.76 -3.37
C GLY A 318 10.17 5.48 -2.68
N LEU A 319 9.81 5.54 -1.40
CA LEU A 319 9.35 4.39 -0.62
C LEU A 319 7.93 4.01 -1.00
N LEU A 320 7.66 2.71 -1.06
CA LEU A 320 6.33 2.21 -1.36
C LEU A 320 5.37 2.51 -0.20
N ILE A 321 4.15 2.90 -0.58
CA ILE A 321 3.00 3.05 0.29
C ILE A 321 1.91 2.16 -0.25
N LEU A 322 1.47 1.23 0.58
CA LEU A 322 0.26 0.47 0.36
C LEU A 322 -0.89 1.22 1.03
N THR A 323 -1.95 1.53 0.29
CA THR A 323 -3.19 2.10 0.83
C THR A 323 -4.38 1.25 0.43
N THR A 324 -5.44 1.27 1.23
CA THR A 324 -6.70 0.59 0.90
C THR A 324 -7.87 1.56 0.79
N ASP A 325 -8.76 1.34 -0.19
CA ASP A 325 -10.10 1.94 -0.22
C ASP A 325 -11.14 0.90 0.19
N SER A 326 -12.20 1.29 0.92
CA SER A 326 -13.31 0.39 1.27
C SER A 326 -14.50 0.49 0.31
N ILE A 327 -15.22 -0.61 0.12
CA ILE A 327 -16.41 -0.70 -0.74
C ILE A 327 -17.52 -1.51 -0.04
N ASP A 328 -18.78 -1.19 -0.35
CA ASP A 328 -19.96 -1.89 0.18
C ASP A 328 -20.41 -2.97 -0.80
N HIS A 329 -20.58 -4.22 -0.32
CA HIS A 329 -21.25 -5.24 -1.10
C HIS A 329 -22.77 -5.03 -1.03
N PRO A 330 -23.47 -4.82 -2.16
CA PRO A 330 -24.87 -4.38 -2.19
C PRO A 330 -25.88 -5.37 -1.56
N ILE A 331 -25.47 -6.63 -1.31
CA ILE A 331 -26.30 -7.67 -0.70
C ILE A 331 -26.05 -7.82 0.82
N GLY A 332 -24.99 -7.24 1.37
CA GLY A 332 -24.53 -7.47 2.75
C GLY A 332 -24.83 -6.36 3.77
N ALA A 333 -25.13 -5.13 3.34
CA ALA A 333 -25.28 -4.01 4.26
C ALA A 333 -26.69 -3.92 4.87
N LEU A 334 -26.75 -4.02 6.19
CA LEU A 334 -27.91 -3.75 7.05
C LEU A 334 -28.31 -2.26 7.13
N ASN A 335 -27.77 -1.39 6.26
CA ASN A 335 -28.01 0.04 6.32
C ASN A 335 -29.20 0.44 5.43
N ALA A 336 -30.25 0.92 6.08
CA ALA A 336 -31.56 1.29 5.54
C ALA A 336 -31.56 2.56 4.66
N ILE A 337 -30.53 2.79 3.85
CA ILE A 337 -30.61 3.76 2.75
C ILE A 337 -31.15 2.99 1.55
N SER A 338 -32.35 3.37 1.12
CA SER A 338 -33.12 2.65 0.11
C SER A 338 -32.37 2.64 -1.24
N TYR A 339 -31.64 1.56 -1.53
CA TYR A 339 -31.04 1.34 -2.84
C TYR A 339 -32.16 1.22 -3.89
N PRO A 340 -32.18 2.04 -4.95
CA PRO A 340 -33.13 1.90 -6.04
C PRO A 340 -32.93 0.58 -6.78
N SER A 341 -34.01 0.11 -7.40
CA SER A 341 -34.27 -1.23 -7.94
C SER A 341 -33.42 -1.68 -9.15
N GLN A 342 -32.28 -1.04 -9.44
CA GLN A 342 -31.40 -1.43 -10.53
C GLN A 342 -30.17 -2.14 -9.96
N ASN A 343 -30.35 -3.43 -9.62
CA ASN A 343 -29.23 -4.31 -9.30
C ASN A 343 -28.37 -4.51 -10.56
N ILE A 344 -27.39 -3.64 -10.76
CA ILE A 344 -26.27 -3.90 -11.66
C ILE A 344 -25.29 -4.72 -10.81
N SER A 345 -25.23 -6.03 -11.05
CA SER A 345 -24.50 -6.99 -10.21
C SER A 345 -23.02 -6.66 -10.03
N GLU A 346 -22.43 -5.99 -11.02
CA GLU A 346 -21.01 -5.64 -11.08
C GLU A 346 -20.72 -4.18 -10.67
N LEU A 347 -21.72 -3.40 -10.25
CA LEU A 347 -21.51 -2.02 -9.81
C LEU A 347 -21.79 -1.89 -8.32
N TRP A 348 -20.74 -1.74 -7.53
CA TRP A 348 -20.83 -1.66 -6.07
C TRP A 348 -20.66 -0.21 -5.62
N PRO A 349 -21.54 0.31 -4.74
CA PRO A 349 -21.37 1.64 -4.18
C PRO A 349 -20.16 1.67 -3.23
N LEU A 350 -19.48 2.81 -3.16
CA LEU A 350 -18.50 3.03 -2.10
C LEU A 350 -19.21 3.09 -0.75
N ASN A 351 -18.65 2.40 0.24
CA ASN A 351 -19.18 2.42 1.59
C ASN A 351 -19.02 3.84 2.19
N GLY A 352 -20.04 4.28 2.93
CA GLY A 352 -19.94 5.48 3.76
C GLY A 352 -18.99 5.29 4.93
N GLU A 353 -18.77 4.05 5.34
CA GLU A 353 -17.76 3.63 6.29
C GLU A 353 -16.43 3.35 5.58
N ARG A 354 -15.32 3.78 6.20
CA ARG A 354 -13.99 3.65 5.61
C ARG A 354 -13.05 2.87 6.48
N GLU A 355 -12.55 1.79 5.92
CA GLU A 355 -11.37 1.10 6.43
C GLU A 355 -10.14 1.82 5.90
N LEU A 356 -9.35 2.34 6.83
CA LEU A 356 -8.08 3.00 6.60
C LEU A 356 -7.00 1.97 6.90
N LEU A 357 -6.20 1.63 5.91
CA LEU A 357 -4.92 0.97 6.11
C LEU A 357 -3.90 1.66 5.22
N ARG A 358 -2.80 2.11 5.84
CA ARG A 358 -1.61 2.57 5.15
C ARG A 358 -0.40 1.91 5.77
N CYS A 359 0.34 1.19 4.94
CA CYS A 359 1.66 0.68 5.28
C CYS A 359 2.69 1.47 4.51
N LYS A 360 3.87 1.66 5.11
CA LYS A 360 5.04 2.26 4.46
C LYS A 360 6.20 1.26 4.48
N GLU A 361 6.86 1.13 3.34
CA GLU A 361 7.99 0.22 3.15
C GLU A 361 9.04 0.44 4.24
N ASN A 362 9.61 -0.66 4.75
CA ASN A 362 10.57 -0.70 5.86
C ASN A 362 10.09 -0.11 7.19
N ILE A 363 8.82 0.28 7.32
CA ILE A 363 8.27 0.90 8.53
C ILE A 363 7.09 0.10 9.09
N GLY A 364 6.22 -0.40 8.22
CA GLY A 364 4.99 -1.10 8.59
C GLY A 364 3.79 -0.16 8.61
N ILE A 365 2.85 -0.35 9.55
CA ILE A 365 1.61 0.43 9.61
C ILE A 365 1.91 1.87 10.02
N ILE A 366 1.54 2.84 9.18
CA ILE A 366 1.64 4.27 9.49
C ILE A 366 0.27 4.88 9.83
N LEU A 367 -0.80 4.28 9.31
CA LEU A 367 -2.17 4.64 9.63
C LEU A 367 -3.05 3.40 9.52
N GLN A 368 -3.88 3.16 10.52
CA GLN A 368 -4.95 2.17 10.43
C GLN A 368 -6.21 2.69 11.11
N GLY A 369 -7.40 2.23 10.72
CA GLY A 369 -8.61 2.68 11.37
C GLY A 369 -9.88 2.33 10.63
N HIS A 370 -11.00 2.58 11.29
CA HIS A 370 -12.34 2.47 10.73
C HIS A 370 -13.06 3.80 10.98
N THR A 371 -13.66 4.40 9.97
CA THR A 371 -14.55 5.54 10.15
C THR A 371 -15.98 5.10 9.87
N SER A 372 -16.87 5.16 10.86
CA SER A 372 -18.30 4.94 10.69
C SER A 372 -19.07 6.27 10.72
N ASN A 373 -20.15 6.35 9.93
CA ASN A 373 -21.11 7.46 10.00
C ASN A 373 -22.20 7.24 11.06
N PHE A 374 -22.29 6.05 11.66
CA PHE A 374 -23.36 5.66 12.59
C PHE A 374 -22.84 5.24 13.96
N GLU A 375 -21.81 4.40 14.03
CA GLU A 375 -21.31 3.83 15.27
C GLU A 375 -20.10 4.60 15.83
N PHE A 376 -18.98 3.90 15.98
CA PHE A 376 -17.70 4.44 16.43
C PHE A 376 -16.75 4.56 15.25
N SER A 377 -15.91 5.59 15.29
CA SER A 377 -14.74 5.70 14.44
C SER A 377 -13.50 5.46 15.28
N TYR A 378 -12.56 4.68 14.78
CA TYR A 378 -11.28 4.42 15.39
C TYR A 378 -10.16 4.73 14.40
N SER A 379 -9.05 5.30 14.86
CA SER A 379 -7.83 5.37 14.06
C SER A 379 -6.59 5.28 14.92
N SER A 380 -5.52 4.71 14.38
CA SER A 380 -4.17 4.69 14.95
C SER A 380 -3.21 5.26 13.94
N GLU A 381 -2.42 6.23 14.35
CA GLU A 381 -1.42 6.90 13.52
C GLU A 381 -0.05 6.69 14.16
N LEU A 382 0.95 6.31 13.37
CA LEU A 382 2.33 6.23 13.82
C LEU A 382 2.87 7.64 14.06
N ILE A 383 3.28 7.93 15.29
CA ILE A 383 3.80 9.26 15.68
C ILE A 383 5.30 9.27 15.95
N GLY A 384 5.90 8.09 16.12
CA GLY A 384 7.34 7.92 16.23
C GLY A 384 7.75 6.47 16.16
N ALA A 385 8.98 6.21 15.72
CA ALA A 385 9.56 4.88 15.69
C ALA A 385 11.08 4.91 15.83
N VAL A 386 11.65 3.79 16.27
CA VAL A 386 13.04 3.42 15.97
C VAL A 386 12.97 2.12 15.18
N ILE A 387 13.40 2.13 13.92
CA ILE A 387 13.46 0.92 13.09
C ILE A 387 14.89 0.73 12.66
N GLN A 388 15.48 -0.42 13.01
CA GLN A 388 16.87 -0.76 12.69
C GLN A 388 17.88 0.31 13.14
N GLY A 389 17.55 1.04 14.21
CA GLY A 389 18.36 2.13 14.76
C GLY A 389 18.04 3.52 14.20
N ASP A 390 17.28 3.62 13.11
CA ASP A 390 16.86 4.89 12.53
C ASP A 390 15.62 5.42 13.23
N THR A 391 15.67 6.69 13.66
CA THR A 391 14.57 7.33 14.38
C THR A 391 13.65 8.07 13.42
N ILE A 392 12.36 7.73 13.45
CA ILE A 392 11.29 8.41 12.72
C ILE A 392 10.47 9.22 13.72
N GLY A 393 10.18 10.48 13.39
CA GLY A 393 9.35 11.35 14.23
C GLY A 393 9.95 11.63 15.62
N THR A 394 9.08 11.65 16.63
CA THR A 394 9.48 11.91 18.03
C THR A 394 8.93 10.83 18.95
N LEU A 395 9.82 10.22 19.73
CA LEU A 395 9.45 9.23 20.74
C LEU A 395 9.34 9.88 22.12
N THR A 396 8.28 9.52 22.83
CA THR A 396 8.08 9.86 24.23
C THR A 396 8.90 8.89 25.10
N PRO A 397 9.53 9.35 26.21
CA PRO A 397 10.34 8.50 27.08
C PRO A 397 9.58 7.30 27.64
N ASP A 398 10.29 6.17 27.82
CA ASP A 398 9.71 4.90 28.30
C ASP A 398 9.01 5.05 29.65
N GLU A 399 9.54 5.89 30.54
CA GLU A 399 8.98 6.16 31.87
C GLU A 399 7.52 6.62 31.82
N VAL A 400 7.13 7.28 30.73
CA VAL A 400 5.76 7.77 30.53
C VAL A 400 4.79 6.61 30.25
N TYR A 401 5.23 5.56 29.55
CA TYR A 401 4.38 4.45 29.11
C TYR A 401 4.40 3.23 30.03
N PHE A 402 5.53 3.00 30.71
CA PHE A 402 5.78 1.77 31.45
C PHE A 402 5.66 1.94 32.96
N ASN A 403 5.18 3.11 33.43
CA ASN A 403 4.90 3.38 34.85
C ASN A 403 6.08 3.05 35.78
N THR A 404 7.31 3.20 35.30
CA THR A 404 8.56 2.84 36.02
C THR A 404 8.96 3.86 37.07
N LEU A 405 8.31 5.01 37.09
CA LEU A 405 8.37 5.99 38.17
C LEU A 405 6.96 6.19 38.70
N SER A 406 6.84 6.37 40.01
CA SER A 406 5.65 6.91 40.68
C SER A 406 5.44 8.37 40.25
N VAL A 407 5.30 8.62 38.94
CA VAL A 407 4.90 9.90 38.41
C VAL A 407 3.41 9.97 38.72
N SER A 408 3.10 10.54 39.88
CA SER A 408 1.81 11.18 40.08
C SER A 408 1.50 11.94 38.80
N THR A 409 0.37 11.62 38.19
CA THR A 409 -0.20 12.21 36.98
C THR A 409 -0.16 13.73 37.03
N TYR A 410 1.00 14.31 36.71
CA TYR A 410 1.03 15.58 36.05
C TYR A 410 0.81 15.23 34.60
N SER A 411 -0.43 15.41 34.14
CA SER A 411 -0.60 16.00 32.83
C SER A 411 0.36 17.20 32.81
N VAL A 412 1.54 17.03 32.22
CA VAL A 412 2.30 18.21 31.82
C VAL A 412 1.45 18.77 30.71
N GLN A 413 0.49 19.61 31.09
CA GLN A 413 -0.33 20.38 30.19
C GLN A 413 0.69 21.19 29.38
N ARG A 414 1.01 20.69 28.20
CA ARG A 414 1.94 21.36 27.30
C ARG A 414 1.14 22.50 26.73
N SER A 415 1.52 23.72 27.08
CA SER A 415 0.87 24.92 26.53
C SER A 415 1.15 25.12 25.03
N PHE A 416 1.89 24.20 24.39
CA PHE A 416 2.09 24.17 22.95
C PHE A 416 2.30 22.75 22.37
N ARG A 417 2.06 22.60 21.06
CA ARG A 417 2.45 21.45 20.22
C ARG A 417 2.97 21.92 18.86
N ILE A 418 4.00 21.26 18.34
CA ILE A 418 4.45 21.44 16.95
C ILE A 418 3.72 20.43 16.07
N LEU A 419 3.08 20.89 14.99
CA LEU A 419 2.34 20.02 14.07
C LEU A 419 3.25 19.25 13.11
N ASN A 420 4.47 19.72 12.89
CA ASN A 420 5.42 19.06 12.02
C ASN A 420 6.82 19.01 12.65
N THR A 421 7.36 17.81 12.82
CA THR A 421 8.70 17.60 13.37
C THR A 421 9.78 17.45 12.29
N LEU A 422 9.39 17.41 11.00
CA LEU A 422 10.25 17.37 9.81
C LEU A 422 9.87 18.54 8.88
N CYS A 423 10.62 19.62 8.90
CA CYS A 423 10.28 20.85 8.18
C CYS A 423 11.46 21.40 7.37
N ASP A 424 11.18 22.02 6.24
CA ASP A 424 12.17 22.66 5.39
C ASP A 424 12.26 24.19 5.60
N THR A 425 11.12 24.83 5.87
CA THR A 425 10.96 26.30 5.82
C THR A 425 10.27 26.88 7.06
N GLU A 426 9.23 26.22 7.57
CA GLU A 426 8.45 26.72 8.72
C GLU A 426 8.00 25.62 9.68
N LEU A 427 7.89 26.00 10.96
CA LEU A 427 7.23 25.22 12.01
C LEU A 427 5.86 25.82 12.29
N MET A 428 4.83 25.00 12.23
CA MET A 428 3.52 25.36 12.75
C MET A 428 3.43 24.96 14.23
N VAL A 429 3.28 25.97 15.10
CA VAL A 429 3.21 25.82 16.54
C VAL A 429 1.82 26.23 17.02
N ILE A 430 1.08 25.28 17.58
CA ILE A 430 -0.21 25.52 18.21
C ILE A 430 0.01 25.75 19.70
N THR A 431 -0.59 26.79 20.26
CA THR A 431 -0.61 27.03 21.71
C THR A 431 -2.02 26.93 22.28
N ASP A 432 -2.13 26.74 23.59
CA ASP A 432 -3.40 26.90 24.30
C ASP A 432 -3.97 28.32 24.09
N PRO A 433 -5.30 28.50 24.04
CA PRO A 433 -5.93 29.82 23.96
C PRO A 433 -5.48 30.73 25.12
N ASP A 434 -5.23 32.00 24.83
CA ASP A 434 -4.84 33.05 25.79
C ASP A 434 -3.48 32.85 26.50
N VAL A 435 -2.63 31.95 26.02
CA VAL A 435 -1.26 31.77 26.54
C VAL A 435 -0.24 32.48 25.64
N GLN A 436 0.54 33.40 26.21
CA GLN A 436 1.73 33.96 25.56
C GLN A 436 2.98 33.24 26.04
N LEU A 437 3.76 32.69 25.10
CA LEU A 437 4.98 31.94 25.39
C LEU A 437 6.18 32.61 24.73
N GLU A 438 7.28 32.78 25.46
CA GLU A 438 8.57 33.09 24.86
C GLU A 438 9.18 31.79 24.35
N TRP A 439 9.57 31.75 23.08
CA TRP A 439 10.19 30.58 22.47
C TRP A 439 11.65 30.82 22.09
N THR A 440 12.43 29.74 22.11
CA THR A 440 13.84 29.68 21.72
C THR A 440 14.10 28.38 20.99
N ILE A 441 14.82 28.44 19.87
CA ILE A 441 15.38 27.28 19.19
C ILE A 441 16.85 27.14 19.57
N ILE A 442 17.25 25.94 19.95
CA ILE A 442 18.61 25.59 20.35
C ILE A 442 19.13 24.45 19.47
N ASP A 443 20.38 24.52 19.03
CA ASP A 443 21.05 23.39 18.38
C ASP A 443 21.51 22.31 19.39
N LEU A 444 22.01 21.17 18.89
CA LEU A 444 22.50 20.08 19.76
C LEU A 444 23.74 20.43 20.58
N ASN A 445 24.46 21.51 20.23
CA ASN A 445 25.59 22.01 21.02
C ASN A 445 25.15 22.98 22.14
N GLY A 446 23.84 23.17 22.31
CA GLY A 446 23.28 24.08 23.32
C GLY A 446 23.32 25.55 22.90
N ARG A 447 23.64 25.87 21.65
CA ARG A 447 23.66 27.25 21.15
C ARG A 447 22.25 27.67 20.73
N ARG A 448 21.81 28.82 21.24
CA ARG A 448 20.56 29.46 20.78
C ARG A 448 20.74 29.96 19.35
N VAL A 449 19.84 29.55 18.47
CA VAL A 449 19.89 29.88 17.02
C VAL A 449 18.74 30.77 16.58
N SER A 450 17.62 30.77 17.30
CA SER A 450 16.48 31.65 17.02
C SER A 450 15.63 31.83 18.28
N THR A 451 14.87 32.93 18.37
CA THR A 451 13.99 33.24 19.51
C THR A 451 12.80 34.09 19.06
N GLY A 452 11.69 34.02 19.77
CA GLY A 452 10.54 34.89 19.52
C GLY A 452 9.43 34.73 20.53
N MET A 453 8.24 35.19 20.17
CA MET A 453 7.02 35.10 21.00
C MET A 453 5.94 34.33 20.23
N LEU A 454 5.23 33.45 20.93
CA LEU A 454 3.96 32.87 20.48
C LEU A 454 2.84 33.72 21.07
N ALA A 455 2.03 34.32 20.21
CA ALA A 455 1.00 35.30 20.60
C ALA A 455 -0.41 34.91 20.16
N HIS A 456 -0.54 33.84 19.38
CA HIS A 456 -1.79 33.38 18.79
C HIS A 456 -1.94 31.87 19.01
N THR A 457 -3.16 31.34 18.90
CA THR A 457 -3.38 29.89 18.97
C THR A 457 -2.64 29.14 17.87
N PHE A 458 -2.47 29.75 16.69
CA PHE A 458 -1.67 29.23 15.58
C PHE A 458 -0.53 30.19 15.28
N ASN A 459 0.70 29.71 15.36
CA ASN A 459 1.88 30.52 15.09
C ASN A 459 2.73 29.81 14.04
N GLN A 460 3.26 30.59 13.11
CA GLN A 460 4.31 30.15 12.20
C GLN A 460 5.65 30.64 12.73
N VAL A 461 6.62 29.72 12.81
CA VAL A 461 8.00 30.03 13.16
C VAL A 461 8.89 29.68 11.98
N GLU A 462 9.54 30.68 11.40
CA GLU A 462 10.45 30.48 10.27
C GLU A 462 11.71 29.74 10.70
N VAL A 463 12.04 28.66 9.99
CA VAL A 463 13.22 27.82 10.21
C VAL A 463 14.03 27.59 8.95
N GLY A 464 13.62 28.10 7.79
CA GLY A 464 14.31 27.92 6.51
C GLY A 464 15.74 28.47 6.45
N SER A 465 16.12 29.36 7.38
CA SER A 465 17.50 29.84 7.52
C SER A 465 18.40 28.91 8.35
N LEU A 466 17.84 27.90 9.01
CA LEU A 466 18.61 26.94 9.80
C LEU A 466 19.29 25.92 8.88
N ALA A 467 20.46 25.43 9.30
CA ALA A 467 21.13 24.35 8.59
C ALA A 467 20.37 23.03 8.79
N THR A 468 20.51 22.09 7.84
CA THR A 468 20.03 20.71 8.00
C THR A 468 20.54 20.14 9.32
N GLY A 469 19.65 19.59 10.14
CA GLY A 469 20.01 19.04 11.43
C GLY A 469 18.89 19.10 12.46
N THR A 470 19.22 18.62 13.66
CA THR A 470 18.28 18.48 14.77
C THR A 470 18.35 19.68 15.70
N TYR A 471 17.19 20.18 16.10
CA TYR A 471 17.05 21.33 17.00
C TYR A 471 16.02 21.05 18.09
N VAL A 472 16.12 21.81 19.18
CA VAL A 472 15.15 21.81 20.27
C VAL A 472 14.42 23.14 20.27
N PHE A 473 13.10 23.09 20.07
CA PHE A 473 12.21 24.22 20.29
C PHE A 473 11.78 24.23 21.76
N MET A 474 12.09 25.31 22.45
CA MET A 474 11.74 25.52 23.85
C MET A 474 10.74 26.66 23.92
N ALA A 475 9.64 26.48 24.64
CA ALA A 475 8.71 27.55 24.97
C ALA A 475 8.64 27.70 26.49
N SER A 476 8.54 28.94 26.95
CA SER A 476 8.59 29.29 28.36
C SER A 476 7.55 30.33 28.70
N SER A 477 7.02 30.23 29.91
CA SER A 477 6.14 31.20 30.55
C SER A 477 6.50 31.32 32.03
N ALA A 478 5.83 32.22 32.75
CA ALA A 478 5.93 32.29 34.20
C ALA A 478 5.49 31.00 34.92
N GLN A 479 4.72 30.14 34.25
CA GLN A 479 4.13 28.92 34.81
C GLN A 479 4.98 27.66 34.56
N GLY A 480 5.94 27.74 33.63
CA GLY A 480 6.74 26.58 33.27
C GLY A 480 7.51 26.75 31.97
N GLN A 481 8.33 25.74 31.69
CA GLN A 481 9.11 25.65 30.46
C GLN A 481 8.88 24.27 29.85
N TRP A 482 8.66 24.24 28.54
CA TRP A 482 8.36 23.05 27.78
C TRP A 482 9.30 23.01 26.57
N SER A 483 9.61 21.81 26.09
CA SER A 483 10.51 21.63 24.94
C SER A 483 10.04 20.51 24.04
N GLN A 484 10.22 20.70 22.74
CA GLN A 484 9.96 19.70 21.71
C GLN A 484 11.09 19.72 20.68
N ARG A 485 11.57 18.55 20.28
CA ARG A 485 12.59 18.40 19.23
C ARG A 485 11.95 18.52 17.85
N PHE A 486 12.67 19.08 16.89
CA PHE A 486 12.32 19.03 15.47
C PHE A 486 13.59 18.88 14.63
N VAL A 487 13.43 18.49 13.37
CA VAL A 487 14.51 18.28 12.41
C VAL A 487 14.26 19.17 11.20
N VAL A 488 15.30 19.87 10.78
CA VAL A 488 15.35 20.52 9.46
C VAL A 488 15.95 19.52 8.49
N ALA A 489 15.11 18.98 7.61
CA ALA A 489 15.49 18.05 6.55
C ALA A 489 15.30 18.75 5.21
N ARG A 490 16.37 18.88 4.43
CA ARG A 490 16.39 19.51 3.10
C ARG A 490 17.43 18.84 2.23
#